data_AF-A0A522XER8-F1
#
_entry.id   AF-A0A522XER8-F1
#
_cell.length_a   1.000
_cell.length_b   1.000
_cell.length_c   1.000
_cell.angle_alpha   90.00
_cell.angle_beta   90.00
_cell.angle_gamma   90.00
#
_symmetry.space_group_name_H-M   'P 1'
#
loop_
_entity.id
_entity.type
_entity.pdbx_description
1 polymer ?
#
loop_
_entity_poly.entity_id
_entity_poly.type
_entity_poly.pdbx_seq_one_letter_code
_entity_poly.pdbx_strand_id
1 'polypeptide(L)'
;MSLFVVMLAACAAVPVFFDTDLVADAISLQLEQTQAQLSSQLRLSQTPTWRVEQVRVTDNAPVMIQDLPGYHLQGTYRLSIDLPRGTVTRPKQPFDLYLQGQKEGKTWRLARYGPSQVGAEADWTTYLITPEGYYGD
;
A
#
# COMPACT_ATOMS: atom_id res chain seq x y z
N MET A 1 -14.87 3.64 54.23
CA MET A 1 -14.35 4.50 53.15
C MET A 1 -13.85 3.55 52.06
N SER A 2 -14.74 3.14 51.14
CA SER A 2 -14.42 2.10 50.15
C SER A 2 -13.58 2.68 49.03
N LEU A 3 -12.37 2.15 48.87
CA LEU A 3 -11.44 2.49 47.82
C LEU A 3 -11.85 1.71 46.55
N PHE A 4 -12.49 2.39 45.59
CA PHE A 4 -12.72 1.82 44.26
C PHE A 4 -11.41 1.91 43.46
N VAL A 5 -10.75 0.76 43.27
CA VAL A 5 -9.63 0.63 42.34
C VAL A 5 -10.22 0.38 40.96
N VAL A 6 -10.21 1.41 40.11
CA VAL A 6 -10.53 1.28 38.68
C VAL A 6 -9.26 0.80 37.97
N MET A 7 -9.20 -0.49 37.64
CA MET A 7 -8.20 -0.98 36.70
C MET A 7 -8.58 -0.52 35.29
N LEU A 8 -7.83 0.42 34.72
CA LEU A 8 -7.87 0.68 33.28
C LEU A 8 -7.24 -0.51 32.57
N ALA A 9 -8.07 -1.41 32.04
CA ALA A 9 -7.63 -2.36 31.04
C ALA A 9 -7.28 -1.58 29.77
N ALA A 10 -6.01 -1.29 29.57
CA ALA A 10 -5.53 -0.84 28.28
C ALA A 10 -5.81 -1.97 27.27
N CYS A 11 -6.70 -1.74 26.31
CA CYS A 11 -6.83 -2.60 25.13
C CYS A 11 -5.47 -2.58 24.42
N ALA A 12 -4.63 -3.57 24.70
CA ALA A 12 -3.43 -3.81 23.92
C ALA A 12 -3.89 -4.20 22.51
N ALA A 13 -3.71 -3.30 21.55
CA ALA A 13 -3.95 -3.61 20.15
C ALA A 13 -3.04 -4.77 19.76
N VAL A 14 -3.63 -5.88 19.32
CA VAL A 14 -2.86 -7.03 18.81
C VAL A 14 -2.10 -6.54 17.57
N PRO A 15 -0.77 -6.68 17.51
CA PRO A 15 -0.01 -6.29 16.33
C PRO A 15 -0.47 -7.14 15.14
N VAL A 16 -1.00 -6.47 14.11
CA VAL A 16 -1.33 -7.12 12.84
C VAL A 16 -0.04 -7.33 12.06
N PHE A 17 0.14 -8.53 11.50
CA PHE A 17 1.21 -8.83 10.57
C PHE A 17 0.62 -8.88 9.17
N PHE A 18 1.24 -8.15 8.25
CA PHE A 18 0.82 -8.13 6.85
C PHE A 18 1.58 -9.17 6.05
N ASP A 19 0.84 -9.90 5.23
CA ASP A 19 1.41 -10.77 4.21
C ASP A 19 2.28 -9.93 3.26
N THR A 20 3.51 -10.38 3.01
CA THR A 20 4.44 -9.68 2.11
C THR A 20 3.95 -9.65 0.67
N ASP A 21 3.14 -10.63 0.26
CA ASP A 21 2.58 -10.69 -1.09
C ASP A 21 1.51 -9.60 -1.27
N LEU A 22 0.63 -9.42 -0.28
CA LEU A 22 -0.33 -8.30 -0.27
C LEU A 22 0.36 -6.95 -0.34
N VAL A 23 1.46 -6.78 0.40
CA VAL A 23 2.23 -5.53 0.37
C VAL A 23 2.92 -5.37 -0.98
N ALA A 24 3.44 -6.45 -1.58
CA ALA A 24 4.01 -6.42 -2.92
C ALA A 24 2.98 -5.99 -3.97
N ASP A 25 1.77 -6.56 -3.94
CA ASP A 25 0.67 -6.19 -4.84
C ASP A 25 0.27 -4.72 -4.67
N ALA A 26 0.23 -4.21 -3.44
CA ALA A 26 -0.06 -2.80 -3.17
C ALA A 26 1.03 -1.85 -3.74
N ILE A 27 2.31 -2.23 -3.60
CA ILE A 27 3.44 -1.49 -4.20
C ILE A 27 3.35 -1.53 -5.72
N SER A 28 3.06 -2.70 -6.31
CA SER A 28 2.89 -2.88 -7.76
C SER A 28 1.78 -1.98 -8.29
N LEU A 29 0.60 -1.97 -7.66
CA LEU A 29 -0.50 -1.08 -8.01
C LEU A 29 -0.09 0.39 -7.93
N GLN A 30 0.72 0.78 -6.94
CA GLN A 30 1.21 2.14 -6.82
C GLN A 30 2.17 2.54 -7.96
N LEU A 31 3.04 1.62 -8.36
CA LEU A 31 3.94 1.80 -9.50
C LEU A 31 3.16 1.87 -10.82
N GLU A 32 2.14 1.02 -11.02
CA GLU A 32 1.26 1.04 -12.19
C GLU A 32 0.58 2.40 -12.37
N GLN A 33 -0.02 2.92 -11.31
CA GLN A 33 -0.69 4.22 -11.33
C GLN A 33 0.30 5.35 -11.66
N THR A 34 1.51 5.28 -11.10
CA THR A 34 2.57 6.26 -11.37
C THR A 34 3.06 6.18 -12.82
N GLN A 35 3.25 4.97 -13.34
CA GLN A 35 3.69 4.76 -14.71
C GLN A 35 2.62 5.17 -15.72
N ALA A 36 1.35 4.87 -15.48
CA ALA A 36 0.25 5.27 -16.36
C ALA A 36 0.15 6.81 -16.45
N GLN A 37 0.36 7.49 -15.32
CA GLN A 37 0.42 8.95 -15.29
C GLN A 37 1.64 9.48 -16.06
N LEU A 38 2.81 8.87 -15.93
CA LEU A 38 4.02 9.28 -16.65
C LEU A 38 3.98 8.95 -18.15
N SER A 39 3.49 7.78 -18.53
CA SER A 39 3.43 7.34 -19.93
C SER A 39 2.46 8.19 -20.74
N SER A 40 1.32 8.56 -20.16
CA SER A 40 0.35 9.47 -20.79
C SER A 40 0.95 10.86 -21.03
N GLN A 41 1.79 11.36 -20.11
CA GLN A 41 2.48 12.64 -20.26
C GLN A 41 3.63 12.59 -21.28
N LEU A 42 4.38 11.48 -21.29
CA LEU A 42 5.62 11.36 -22.08
C LEU A 42 5.43 10.65 -23.43
N ARG A 43 4.21 10.14 -23.74
CA ARG A 43 3.88 9.39 -24.96
C ARG A 43 4.87 8.25 -25.25
N LEU A 44 5.23 7.49 -24.21
CA LEU A 44 6.20 6.40 -24.32
C LEU A 44 5.68 5.29 -25.24
N SER A 45 6.52 4.80 -26.15
CA SER A 45 6.17 3.72 -27.09
C SER A 45 6.23 2.31 -26.49
N GLN A 46 6.84 2.16 -25.31
CA GLN A 46 6.96 0.89 -24.59
C GLN A 46 6.80 1.14 -23.10
N THR A 47 5.96 0.32 -22.45
CA THR A 47 5.77 0.34 -21.00
C THR A 47 6.79 -0.60 -20.36
N PRO A 48 7.68 -0.13 -19.47
CA PRO A 48 8.58 -1.01 -18.75
C PRO A 48 7.78 -1.96 -17.84
N THR A 49 8.21 -3.21 -17.74
CA THR A 49 7.67 -4.16 -16.76
C THR A 49 8.52 -4.11 -15.50
N TRP A 50 7.90 -4.25 -14.34
CA TRP A 50 8.60 -4.32 -13.05
C TRP A 50 8.21 -5.56 -12.26
N ARG A 51 9.10 -5.96 -11.36
CA ARG A 51 8.84 -6.96 -10.32
C ARG A 51 9.16 -6.35 -8.96
N VAL A 52 8.25 -6.52 -8.01
CA VAL A 52 8.41 -6.14 -6.61
C VAL A 52 8.75 -7.41 -5.83
N GLU A 53 9.93 -7.43 -5.23
CA GLU A 53 10.49 -8.63 -4.59
C GLU A 53 11.01 -8.30 -3.20
N GLN A 54 11.19 -9.31 -2.35
CA GLN A 54 11.85 -9.17 -1.05
C GLN A 54 11.29 -8.03 -0.18
N VAL A 55 9.97 -7.93 -0.10
CA VAL A 55 9.31 -6.93 0.73
C VAL A 55 9.63 -7.17 2.20
N ARG A 56 9.96 -6.08 2.90
CA ARG A 56 10.17 -6.06 4.34
C ARG A 56 9.45 -4.86 4.93
N VAL A 57 8.41 -5.13 5.71
CA VAL A 57 7.73 -4.13 6.55
C VAL A 57 8.59 -3.88 7.80
N THR A 58 8.89 -2.62 8.08
CA THR A 58 9.67 -2.20 9.26
C THR A 58 8.85 -1.41 10.25
N ASP A 59 7.80 -0.73 9.80
CA ASP A 59 6.84 -0.05 10.67
C ASP A 59 5.41 -0.36 10.25
N ASN A 60 4.54 -0.46 11.25
CA ASN A 60 3.12 -0.77 11.08
C ASN A 60 2.30 -0.05 12.16
N ALA A 61 1.68 1.07 11.80
CA ALA A 61 0.89 1.89 12.70
C ALA A 61 -0.61 1.83 12.35
N PRO A 62 -1.50 1.53 13.31
CA PRO A 62 -2.94 1.60 13.07
C PRO A 62 -3.38 3.04 12.82
N VAL A 63 -4.28 3.24 11.86
CA VAL A 63 -4.83 4.54 11.45
C VAL A 63 -6.31 4.39 11.07
N MET A 64 -7.08 5.47 11.19
CA MET A 64 -8.46 5.51 10.68
C MET A 64 -8.48 6.15 9.28
N ILE A 65 -9.09 5.47 8.32
CA ILE A 65 -9.21 5.93 6.93
C ILE A 65 -10.70 5.88 6.58
N GLN A 66 -11.35 7.04 6.40
CA GLN A 66 -12.80 7.15 6.14
C GLN A 66 -13.65 6.34 7.13
N ASP A 67 -13.39 6.53 8.43
CA ASP A 67 -14.07 5.83 9.54
C ASP A 67 -13.92 4.29 9.55
N LEU A 68 -13.03 3.75 8.71
CA LEU A 68 -12.67 2.34 8.70
C LEU A 68 -11.27 2.12 9.29
N PRO A 69 -11.03 1.00 9.99
CA PRO A 69 -9.71 0.61 10.42
C PRO A 69 -8.75 0.46 9.24
N GLY A 70 -7.56 1.00 9.39
CA GLY A 70 -6.48 0.88 8.43
C GLY A 70 -5.12 0.85 9.12
N TYR A 71 -4.08 0.73 8.30
CA TYR A 71 -2.70 0.68 8.75
C TYR A 71 -1.82 1.50 7.82
N HIS A 72 -0.90 2.25 8.42
CA HIS A 72 0.21 2.90 7.74
C HIS A 72 1.42 1.97 7.82
N LEU A 73 1.91 1.55 6.67
CA LEU A 73 3.02 0.61 6.53
C LEU A 73 4.21 1.32 5.91
N GLN A 74 5.38 1.12 6.52
CA GLN A 74 6.65 1.57 5.97
C GLN A 74 7.66 0.44 5.95
N GLY A 75 8.59 0.49 5.00
CA GLY A 75 9.59 -0.53 4.85
C GLY A 75 10.40 -0.42 3.59
N THR A 76 10.94 -1.55 3.13
CA THR A 76 11.77 -1.63 1.93
C THR A 76 11.41 -2.82 1.05
N TYR A 77 11.70 -2.71 -0.24
CA TYR A 77 11.57 -3.79 -1.22
C TYR A 77 12.71 -3.74 -2.25
N ARG A 78 12.89 -4.84 -2.98
CA ARG A 78 13.71 -4.92 -4.18
C ARG A 78 12.82 -4.65 -5.39
N LEU A 79 13.23 -3.70 -6.23
CA LEU A 79 12.57 -3.39 -7.49
C LEU A 79 13.45 -3.85 -8.64
N SER A 80 12.93 -4.73 -9.49
CA SER A 80 13.58 -5.14 -10.74
C SER A 80 12.77 -4.58 -11.91
N ILE A 81 13.40 -3.78 -12.78
CA ILE A 81 12.75 -3.14 -13.93
C ILE A 81 13.35 -3.73 -15.20
N ASP A 82 12.54 -4.37 -16.03
CA ASP A 82 12.97 -4.90 -17.31
C ASP A 82 12.83 -3.80 -18.37
N LEU A 83 13.96 -3.43 -18.98
CA LEU A 83 14.05 -2.47 -20.06
C LEU A 83 14.52 -3.19 -21.34
N PRO A 84 14.29 -2.61 -22.54
CA PRO A 84 14.75 -3.21 -23.79
C PRO A 84 16.27 -3.49 -23.84
N ARG A 85 17.07 -2.77 -23.06
CA ARG A 85 18.54 -2.90 -23.00
C ARG A 85 19.02 -3.79 -21.83
N GLY A 86 18.12 -4.41 -21.08
CA GLY A 86 18.42 -5.25 -19.94
C GLY A 86 17.64 -4.87 -18.68
N THR A 87 17.87 -5.62 -17.60
CA THR A 87 17.19 -5.43 -16.31
C THR A 87 17.99 -4.51 -15.40
N VAL A 88 17.32 -3.55 -14.77
CA VAL A 88 17.88 -2.69 -13.73
C VAL A 88 17.27 -3.09 -12.38
N THR A 89 18.11 -3.47 -11.43
CA THR A 89 17.67 -3.86 -10.08
C THR A 89 18.05 -2.79 -9.05
N ARG A 90 17.10 -2.43 -8.19
CA ARG A 90 17.26 -1.53 -7.06
C ARG A 90 16.92 -2.28 -5.77
N PRO A 91 17.91 -2.64 -4.94
CA PRO A 91 17.72 -3.67 -3.91
C PRO A 91 17.00 -3.23 -2.63
N LYS A 92 16.93 -1.92 -2.34
CA LYS A 92 16.38 -1.38 -1.08
C LYS A 92 15.58 -0.10 -1.33
N GLN A 93 14.54 -0.18 -2.14
CA GLN A 93 13.64 0.94 -2.35
C GLN A 93 12.71 1.10 -1.14
N PRO A 94 12.54 2.30 -0.58
CA PRO A 94 11.59 2.52 0.49
C PRO A 94 10.17 2.48 -0.05
N PHE A 95 9.22 2.09 0.79
CA PHE A 95 7.79 2.27 0.54
C PHE A 95 7.11 2.93 1.74
N ASP A 96 6.00 3.61 1.45
CA ASP A 96 5.09 4.23 2.41
C ASP A 96 3.66 4.00 1.87
N LEU A 97 2.86 3.23 2.58
CA LEU A 97 1.55 2.76 2.12
C LEU A 97 0.49 2.91 3.21
N TYR A 98 -0.73 3.22 2.79
CA TYR A 98 -1.90 3.17 3.65
C TYR A 98 -2.80 2.03 3.17
N LEU A 99 -3.12 1.09 4.05
CA LEU A 99 -4.04 0.00 3.77
C LEU A 99 -5.32 0.19 4.57
N GLN A 100 -6.47 0.22 3.90
CA GLN A 100 -7.78 0.28 4.55
C GLN A 100 -8.41 -1.11 4.58
N GLY A 101 -8.78 -1.59 5.76
CA GLY A 101 -9.57 -2.81 5.91
C GLY A 101 -11.03 -2.56 5.51
N GLN A 102 -11.63 -3.51 4.80
CA GLN A 102 -13.05 -3.43 4.47
C GLN A 102 -13.92 -3.92 5.64
N LYS A 103 -15.20 -3.52 5.65
CA LYS A 103 -16.17 -3.87 6.72
C LYS A 103 -16.30 -5.39 6.95
N GLU A 104 -16.04 -6.19 5.92
CA GLU A 104 -16.07 -7.65 5.96
C GLU A 104 -14.83 -8.28 6.63
N GLY A 105 -13.79 -7.48 6.87
CA GLY A 105 -12.57 -7.87 7.61
C GLY A 105 -11.60 -8.80 6.88
N LYS A 106 -11.84 -9.09 5.59
CA LYS A 106 -11.09 -10.10 4.82
C LYS A 106 -10.25 -9.51 3.68
N THR A 107 -10.49 -8.26 3.31
CA THR A 107 -9.87 -7.62 2.16
C THR A 107 -9.30 -6.27 2.53
N TRP A 108 -8.19 -5.95 1.89
CA TRP A 108 -7.45 -4.71 2.05
C TRP A 108 -7.53 -3.90 0.77
N ARG A 109 -7.62 -2.57 0.90
CA ARG A 109 -7.54 -1.63 -0.21
C ARG A 109 -6.36 -0.71 -0.01
N LEU A 110 -5.69 -0.35 -1.11
CA LEU A 110 -4.67 0.69 -1.08
C LEU A 110 -5.38 2.04 -0.93
N ALA A 111 -5.06 2.78 0.11
CA ALA A 111 -5.57 4.12 0.35
C ALA A 111 -4.51 5.16 -0.04
N ARG A 112 -4.96 6.27 -0.62
CA ARG A 112 -4.14 7.45 -0.88
C ARG A 112 -4.84 8.70 -0.40
N TYR A 113 -4.11 9.55 0.31
CA TYR A 113 -4.59 10.86 0.69
C TYR A 113 -4.17 11.88 -0.36
N GLY A 114 -5.13 12.65 -0.87
CA GLY A 114 -4.83 13.70 -1.83
C GLY A 114 -6.08 14.22 -2.53
N PRO A 115 -5.95 15.28 -3.34
CA PRO A 115 -7.06 15.76 -4.14
C PRO A 115 -7.41 14.73 -5.22
N SER A 116 -8.69 14.35 -5.31
CA SER A 116 -9.17 13.42 -6.35
C SER A 116 -9.05 13.99 -7.77
N GLN A 117 -9.00 15.31 -7.88
CA GLN A 117 -8.78 16.08 -9.10
C GLN A 117 -8.18 17.45 -8.76
N VAL A 118 -7.56 18.10 -9.74
CA VAL A 118 -6.94 19.42 -9.55
C VAL A 118 -7.98 20.41 -9.02
N GLY A 119 -7.73 20.98 -7.84
CA GLY A 119 -8.60 21.96 -7.19
C GLY A 119 -9.67 21.39 -6.26
N ALA A 120 -9.80 20.07 -6.14
CA ALA A 120 -10.64 19.45 -5.11
C ALA A 120 -9.95 19.48 -3.73
N GLU A 121 -10.77 19.42 -2.67
CA GLU A 121 -10.26 19.19 -1.31
C GLU A 121 -9.57 17.82 -1.22
N ALA A 122 -8.54 17.73 -0.37
CA ALA A 122 -7.81 16.49 -0.18
C ALA A 122 -8.65 15.54 0.69
N ASP A 123 -8.88 14.34 0.15
CA ASP A 123 -9.59 13.26 0.84
C ASP A 123 -8.93 11.92 0.52
N TRP A 124 -9.35 10.88 1.23
CA TRP A 124 -8.94 9.52 0.98
C TRP A 124 -9.62 8.94 -0.26
N THR A 125 -8.82 8.35 -1.14
CA THR A 125 -9.30 7.50 -2.24
C THR A 125 -8.76 6.09 -2.06
N THR A 126 -9.58 5.07 -2.32
CA THR A 126 -9.19 3.68 -2.10
C THR A 126 -9.27 2.84 -3.38
N TYR A 127 -8.26 2.02 -3.60
CA TYR A 127 -8.08 1.20 -4.78
C TYR A 127 -8.07 -0.28 -4.40
N LEU A 128 -8.69 -1.11 -5.23
CA LEU A 128 -8.67 -2.56 -5.02
C LEU A 128 -7.24 -3.08 -5.23
N ILE A 129 -6.73 -3.84 -4.27
CA ILE A 129 -5.50 -4.61 -4.44
C ILE A 129 -5.90 -5.94 -5.06
N THR A 130 -5.46 -6.18 -6.28
CA THR A 130 -5.70 -7.43 -7.00
C THR A 130 -4.39 -8.23 -7.01
N PRO A 131 -4.41 -9.52 -6.64
CA PRO A 131 -3.20 -10.34 -6.70
C PRO A 131 -2.60 -10.41 -8.11
N GLU A 132 -1.28 -10.33 -8.21
CA GLU A 132 -0.56 -10.55 -9.46
C GLU A 132 -0.89 -11.96 -10.04
N GLY A 133 -1.39 -12.03 -11.28
CA GLY A 133 -1.78 -13.28 -11.94
C GLY A 133 -3.29 -13.59 -11.99
N TYR A 134 -4.17 -12.70 -11.50
CA TYR A 134 -5.62 -12.88 -11.59
C TYR A 134 -6.22 -12.52 -12.97
N TYR A 135 -5.47 -11.87 -13.85
CA TYR A 135 -5.83 -11.66 -15.25
C TYR A 135 -5.25 -12.79 -16.10
N GLY A 136 -6.04 -13.84 -16.28
CA GLY A 136 -5.74 -15.00 -17.10
C GLY A 136 -6.96 -15.34 -17.94
N ASP A 137 -7.09 -14.66 -19.07
CA ASP A 137 -7.98 -14.97 -20.19
C ASP A 137 -7.37 -14.48 -21.51
#